data_AF-N8X7K4-F1
#
_entry.id   AF-N8X7K4-F1
#
_cell.length_a   1.000
_cell.length_b   1.000
_cell.length_c   1.000
_cell.angle_alpha   90.00
_cell.angle_beta   90.00
_cell.angle_gamma   90.00
#
_symmetry.space_group_name_H-M   'P 1'
#
loop_
_entity.id
_entity.type
_entity.pdbx_description
1 polymer ?
#
loop_
_entity_poly.entity_id
_entity_poly.type
_entity_poly.pdbx_seq_one_letter_code
_entity_poly.pdbx_strand_id
1 'polypeptide(L)'
;MSNDKSRDALSDAPIPQRNNAEVVSSGSPLDAVLWLVAIALLIGSALVNQHLPAYWAPANDIWVRVGVILACIVVALGLLYATHQGKGFVRLLQDARIELRRVTWPTKQETITTSWQVLLVVIIASLVLWCFDYGLGWFIKLIIG
;
A
#
# COMPACT_ATOMS: atom_id res chain seq x y z
N MET A 1 16.90 -39.75 -44.08
CA MET A 1 17.31 -38.62 -43.21
C MET A 1 16.76 -37.29 -43.74
N SER A 2 15.43 -37.09 -43.81
CA SER A 2 14.86 -35.90 -44.49
C SER A 2 13.84 -35.11 -43.66
N ASN A 3 13.53 -35.51 -42.42
CA ASN A 3 12.40 -34.94 -41.69
C ASN A 3 12.78 -34.19 -40.40
N ASP A 4 14.07 -34.03 -40.13
CA ASP A 4 14.55 -33.31 -38.95
C ASP A 4 14.64 -31.79 -39.20
N LYS A 5 15.08 -31.41 -40.41
CA LYS A 5 15.28 -30.00 -40.81
C LYS A 5 14.02 -29.12 -40.75
N SER A 6 12.82 -29.70 -40.89
CA SER A 6 11.56 -28.96 -40.75
C SER A 6 11.17 -28.68 -39.30
N ARG A 7 11.68 -29.45 -38.34
CA ARG A 7 11.38 -29.28 -36.90
C ARG A 7 12.17 -28.11 -36.34
N ASP A 8 13.43 -27.98 -36.75
CA ASP A 8 14.30 -26.88 -36.35
C ASP A 8 13.82 -25.53 -36.92
N ALA A 9 13.31 -25.53 -38.16
CA ALA A 9 12.79 -24.33 -38.83
C ALA A 9 11.52 -23.75 -38.18
N LEU A 10 10.74 -24.57 -37.46
CA LEU A 10 9.55 -24.11 -36.71
C LEU A 10 9.92 -23.61 -35.30
N SER A 11 11.05 -24.08 -34.76
CA SER A 11 11.57 -23.66 -33.45
C SER A 11 12.27 -22.30 -33.48
N ASP A 12 12.81 -21.91 -34.64
CA ASP A 12 13.49 -20.61 -34.85
C ASP A 12 12.54 -19.46 -35.22
N ALA A 13 11.23 -19.72 -35.29
CA ALA A 13 10.26 -18.65 -35.47
C ALA A 13 10.30 -17.72 -34.24
N PRO A 14 10.60 -16.41 -34.40
CA PRO A 14 10.54 -15.48 -33.29
C PRO A 14 9.12 -15.53 -32.70
N ILE A 15 9.00 -16.00 -31.46
CA ILE A 15 7.73 -15.95 -30.74
C ILE A 15 7.30 -14.48 -30.77
N PRO A 16 6.10 -14.15 -31.26
CA PRO A 16 5.63 -12.77 -31.23
C PRO A 16 5.62 -12.36 -29.76
N GLN A 17 6.62 -11.59 -29.34
CA GLN A 17 6.58 -10.88 -28.07
C GLN A 17 5.36 -9.99 -28.18
N ARG A 18 4.25 -10.44 -27.61
CA ARG A 18 3.08 -9.61 -27.34
C ARG A 18 3.57 -8.56 -26.36
N ASN A 19 4.06 -7.46 -26.93
CA ASN A 19 4.53 -6.30 -26.23
C ASN A 19 3.30 -5.58 -25.69
N ASN A 20 2.66 -6.21 -24.69
CA ASN A 20 1.52 -5.66 -23.97
C ASN A 20 1.96 -4.55 -23.01
N ALA A 21 3.26 -4.27 -22.93
CA ALA A 21 3.76 -3.00 -22.48
C ALA A 21 3.69 -2.01 -23.65
N GLU A 22 2.49 -1.73 -24.14
CA GLU A 22 2.21 -0.39 -24.61
C GLU A 22 2.49 0.48 -23.39
N VAL A 23 3.68 1.06 -23.35
CA VAL A 23 4.04 2.07 -22.35
C VAL A 23 2.96 3.11 -22.52
N VAL A 24 2.03 3.17 -21.56
CA VAL A 24 0.87 4.07 -21.54
C VAL A 24 1.44 5.47 -21.68
N SER A 25 1.55 5.92 -22.92
CA SER A 25 2.14 7.19 -23.25
C SER A 25 1.13 8.24 -22.82
N SER A 26 1.59 9.02 -21.85
CA SER A 26 1.18 10.39 -21.60
C SER A 26 -0.15 10.50 -20.87
N GLY A 27 -0.04 10.47 -19.54
CA GLY A 27 -1.06 11.07 -18.69
C GLY A 27 -1.42 12.45 -19.25
N SER A 28 -2.71 12.66 -19.46
CA SER A 28 -3.20 13.93 -19.95
C SER A 28 -2.64 15.04 -19.04
N PRO A 29 -2.21 16.20 -19.56
CA PRO A 29 -1.78 17.31 -18.71
C PRO A 29 -2.87 17.70 -17.69
N LEU A 30 -4.14 17.40 -18.02
CA LEU A 30 -5.28 17.55 -17.11
C LEU A 30 -5.21 16.61 -15.90
N ASP A 31 -4.74 15.37 -16.05
CA ASP A 31 -4.58 14.44 -14.92
C ASP A 31 -3.48 14.92 -13.97
N ALA A 32 -2.38 15.46 -14.51
CA ALA A 32 -1.30 16.05 -13.71
C ALA A 32 -1.79 17.29 -12.94
N VAL A 33 -2.59 18.15 -13.59
CA VAL A 33 -3.22 19.31 -12.93
C VAL A 33 -4.20 18.86 -11.85
N LEU A 34 -5.04 17.87 -12.11
CA LEU A 34 -5.98 17.31 -11.12
C LEU A 34 -5.25 16.73 -9.90
N TRP A 35 -4.12 16.06 -10.12
CA TRP A 35 -3.25 15.56 -9.05
C TRP A 35 -2.63 16.69 -8.23
N LEU A 36 -2.10 17.72 -8.88
CA LEU A 36 -1.54 18.89 -8.19
C LEU A 36 -2.61 19.61 -7.37
N VAL A 37 -3.81 19.80 -7.91
CA VAL A 37 -4.93 20.42 -7.20
C VAL A 37 -5.35 19.55 -6.01
N ALA A 38 -5.44 18.23 -6.17
CA ALA A 38 -5.78 17.33 -5.07
C ALA A 38 -4.74 17.37 -3.95
N ILE A 39 -3.44 17.34 -4.28
CA ILE A 39 -2.35 17.46 -3.31
C ILE A 39 -2.41 18.81 -2.59
N ALA A 40 -2.56 19.91 -3.33
CA ALA A 40 -2.68 21.24 -2.77
C ALA A 40 -3.86 21.35 -1.79
N LEU A 41 -4.99 20.71 -2.12
CA LEU A 41 -6.17 20.69 -1.28
C LEU A 41 -5.99 19.85 -0.01
N LEU A 42 -5.25 18.73 -0.07
CA LEU A 42 -4.91 17.91 1.09
C LEU A 42 -3.92 18.64 2.02
N ILE A 43 -2.92 19.32 1.45
CA ILE A 43 -2.00 20.18 2.21
C ILE A 43 -2.80 21.32 2.85
N GLY A 44 -3.69 21.97 2.09
CA GLY A 44 -4.60 22.99 2.58
C GLY A 44 -5.44 22.49 3.77
N SER A 45 -5.96 21.27 3.68
CA SER A 45 -6.72 20.61 4.75
C SER A 45 -5.89 20.43 6.04
N ALA A 46 -4.63 20.01 5.94
CA ALA A 46 -3.75 19.88 7.11
C ALA A 46 -3.47 21.25 7.77
N LEU A 47 -3.40 22.31 6.97
CA LEU A 47 -3.15 23.68 7.42
C LEU A 47 -4.40 24.37 8.01
N VAL A 48 -5.61 23.82 7.79
CA VAL A 48 -6.87 24.36 8.36
C VAL A 48 -6.77 24.52 9.88
N ASN A 49 -6.25 23.53 10.59
CA ASN A 49 -6.24 23.59 12.06
C ASN A 49 -5.34 24.72 12.61
N GLN A 50 -4.25 25.02 11.92
CA GLN A 50 -3.26 26.02 12.34
C GLN A 50 -3.61 27.43 11.88
N HIS A 51 -4.12 27.59 10.65
CA HIS A 51 -4.26 28.90 10.02
C HIS A 51 -5.70 29.41 9.92
N LEU A 52 -6.70 28.54 9.76
CA LEU A 52 -8.10 28.98 9.57
C LEU A 52 -8.69 29.79 10.74
N PRO A 53 -8.37 29.52 12.03
CA PRO A 53 -8.91 30.28 13.17
C PRO A 53 -8.45 31.74 13.19
N ALA A 54 -7.32 32.05 12.55
CA ALA A 54 -6.80 33.42 12.47
C ALA A 54 -7.49 34.27 11.39
N TYR A 55 -8.09 33.64 10.37
CA TYR A 55 -8.73 34.34 9.24
C TYR A 55 -10.26 34.28 9.27
N TRP A 56 -10.86 33.30 9.95
CA TRP A 56 -12.30 33.08 9.96
C TRP A 56 -12.81 32.79 11.39
N ALA A 57 -13.48 33.76 12.03
CA ALA A 57 -13.93 33.64 13.42
C ALA A 57 -14.86 32.44 13.71
N PRO A 58 -15.81 32.05 12.83
CA PRO A 58 -16.59 30.83 13.01
C PRO A 58 -15.76 29.53 12.95
N ALA A 59 -14.54 29.57 12.42
CA ALA A 59 -13.64 28.42 12.41
C ALA A 59 -12.97 28.23 13.77
N ASN A 60 -13.26 29.07 14.77
CA ASN A 60 -12.83 28.80 16.14
C ASN A 60 -13.59 27.60 16.75
N ASP A 61 -14.82 27.34 16.28
CA ASP A 61 -15.60 26.16 16.65
C ASP A 61 -15.01 24.89 16.03
N ILE A 62 -14.82 23.85 16.86
CA ILE A 62 -14.25 22.56 16.46
C ILE A 62 -15.08 21.88 15.37
N TRP A 63 -16.40 22.01 15.42
CA TRP A 63 -17.30 21.34 14.46
C TRP A 63 -17.17 21.93 13.04
N VAL A 64 -16.99 23.25 12.95
CA VAL A 64 -16.79 23.95 11.68
C VAL A 64 -15.44 23.54 11.06
N ARG A 65 -14.38 23.41 11.87
CA ARG A 65 -13.07 22.94 11.39
C ARG A 65 -13.14 21.53 10.82
N VAL A 66 -13.75 20.60 11.56
CA VAL A 66 -13.92 19.22 11.13
C VAL A 66 -14.74 19.16 9.83
N GLY A 67 -15.81 19.96 9.73
CA GLY A 67 -16.62 20.07 8.52
C GLY A 67 -15.82 20.54 7.29
N VAL A 68 -15.01 21.59 7.43
CA VAL A 68 -14.16 22.12 6.34
C VAL A 68 -13.10 21.10 5.92
N ILE A 69 -12.40 20.49 6.89
CA ILE A 69 -11.39 19.45 6.63
C ILE A 69 -12.02 18.29 5.86
N LEU A 70 -13.17 17.81 6.33
CA LEU A 70 -13.89 16.71 5.70
C LEU A 70 -14.33 17.09 4.27
N ALA A 71 -14.87 18.29 4.07
CA ALA A 71 -15.27 18.78 2.76
C ALA A 71 -14.08 18.84 1.79
N CYS A 72 -12.93 19.36 2.23
CA CYS A 72 -11.71 19.35 1.43
C CYS A 72 -11.31 17.91 1.07
N ILE A 73 -11.25 17.00 2.04
CA ILE A 73 -10.88 15.59 1.77
C ILE A 73 -11.82 14.96 0.73
N VAL A 74 -13.14 15.17 0.87
CA VAL A 74 -14.13 14.64 -0.07
C VAL A 74 -13.91 15.20 -1.48
N VAL A 75 -13.66 16.51 -1.61
CA VAL A 75 -13.38 17.14 -2.91
C VAL A 75 -12.08 16.61 -3.52
N ALA A 76 -11.00 16.47 -2.73
CA ALA A 76 -9.74 15.89 -3.22
C ALA A 76 -9.93 14.46 -3.73
N LEU A 77 -10.65 13.62 -2.97
CA LEU A 77 -10.95 12.25 -3.39
C LEU A 77 -11.83 12.21 -4.65
N GLY A 78 -12.80 13.12 -4.79
CA GLY A 78 -13.61 13.26 -6.00
C GLY A 78 -12.79 13.64 -7.22
N LEU A 79 -11.85 14.58 -7.08
CA LEU A 79 -10.92 14.98 -8.14
C LEU A 79 -9.99 13.83 -8.53
N LEU A 80 -9.44 13.10 -7.56
CA LEU A 80 -8.61 11.93 -7.81
C LEU A 80 -9.39 10.81 -8.50
N TYR A 81 -10.63 10.56 -8.11
CA TYR A 81 -11.49 9.58 -8.79
C TYR A 81 -11.82 9.97 -10.24
N ALA A 82 -11.94 11.27 -10.53
CA ALA A 82 -12.20 11.77 -11.88
C ALA A 82 -11.01 11.56 -12.85
N THR A 83 -9.78 11.41 -12.33
CA THR A 83 -8.58 11.16 -13.16
C THR A 83 -8.64 9.83 -13.89
N HIS A 84 -7.94 9.75 -15.03
CA HIS A 84 -7.84 8.50 -15.80
C HIS A 84 -7.23 7.36 -14.96
N GLN A 85 -6.22 7.68 -14.15
CA GLN A 85 -5.58 6.73 -13.22
C GLN A 85 -6.53 6.29 -12.08
N GLY A 86 -7.36 7.20 -11.55
CA GLY A 86 -8.33 6.90 -10.49
C GLY A 86 -9.39 5.89 -10.92
N LYS A 87 -9.95 6.05 -12.12
CA LYS A 87 -10.92 5.08 -12.69
C LYS A 87 -10.27 3.72 -12.94
N GLY A 88 -9.02 3.69 -13.41
CA GLY A 88 -8.24 2.47 -13.57
C GLY A 88 -8.03 1.72 -12.25
N PHE A 89 -7.68 2.45 -11.18
CA PHE A 89 -7.54 1.89 -9.84
C PHE A 89 -8.84 1.26 -9.31
N VAL A 90 -9.99 1.92 -9.52
CA VAL A 90 -11.29 1.35 -9.10
C VAL A 90 -11.62 0.06 -9.86
N ARG A 91 -11.27 -0.02 -11.14
CA ARG A 91 -11.40 -1.26 -11.92
C ARG A 91 -10.50 -2.37 -11.37
N LEU A 92 -9.24 -2.05 -11.05
CA LEU A 92 -8.32 -3.00 -10.42
C LEU A 92 -8.82 -3.49 -9.05
N LEU A 93 -9.45 -2.63 -8.25
CA LEU A 93 -10.08 -3.03 -6.99
C LEU A 93 -11.27 -3.98 -7.20
N GLN A 94 -12.06 -3.77 -8.25
CA GLN A 94 -13.15 -4.67 -8.61
C GLN A 94 -12.60 -6.04 -9.03
N ASP A 95 -11.58 -6.06 -9.88
CA ASP A 95 -10.91 -7.28 -10.33
C ASP A 95 -10.25 -8.02 -9.16
N ALA A 96 -9.57 -7.29 -8.26
CA ALA A 96 -8.98 -7.83 -7.04
C ALA A 96 -10.03 -8.46 -6.10
N ARG A 97 -11.24 -7.87 -6.00
CA ARG A 97 -12.34 -8.46 -5.22
C ARG A 97 -12.85 -9.76 -5.83
N ILE A 98 -12.90 -9.86 -7.15
CA ILE A 98 -13.30 -11.10 -7.85
C ILE A 98 -12.25 -12.18 -7.59
N GLU A 99 -10.97 -11.83 -7.65
CA GLU A 99 -9.88 -12.76 -7.39
C GLU A 99 -9.79 -13.18 -5.91
N LEU A 100 -10.07 -12.25 -4.97
CA LEU A 100 -10.11 -12.55 -3.55
C LEU A 100 -11.16 -13.61 -3.18
N ARG A 101 -12.24 -13.72 -3.97
CA ARG A 101 -13.24 -14.79 -3.79
C ARG A 101 -12.73 -16.16 -4.23
N ARG A 102 -11.70 -16.22 -5.07
CA ARG A 102 -11.04 -17.45 -5.49
C ARG A 102 -9.96 -17.90 -4.51
N VAL A 103 -9.54 -17.02 -3.60
CA VAL A 103 -8.62 -17.37 -2.52
C VAL A 103 -9.35 -18.29 -1.53
N THR A 104 -9.04 -19.57 -1.61
CA THR A 104 -9.43 -20.56 -0.61
C THR A 104 -8.62 -20.30 0.66
N TRP A 105 -9.19 -19.53 1.59
CA TRP A 105 -8.55 -19.27 2.86
C TRP A 105 -8.34 -20.58 3.63
N PRO A 106 -7.17 -20.77 4.25
CA PRO A 106 -6.88 -21.96 5.03
C PRO A 106 -7.89 -22.09 6.16
N THR A 107 -8.22 -23.33 6.51
CA THR A 107 -9.12 -23.61 7.63
C THR A 107 -8.53 -23.09 8.94
N LYS A 108 -9.39 -22.71 9.90
CA LYS A 108 -8.95 -22.20 11.21
C LYS A 108 -7.98 -23.16 11.92
N GLN A 109 -8.12 -24.45 11.68
CA GLN A 109 -7.24 -25.47 12.27
C GLN A 109 -5.79 -25.33 11.78
N GLU A 110 -5.57 -25.18 10.47
CA GLU A 110 -4.22 -25.01 9.88
C GLU A 110 -3.55 -23.71 10.30
N THR A 111 -4.33 -22.63 10.37
CA THR A 111 -3.87 -21.31 10.84
C THR A 111 -3.42 -21.37 12.29
N ILE A 112 -4.17 -22.06 13.16
CA ILE A 112 -3.84 -22.20 14.59
C ILE A 112 -2.59 -23.07 14.77
N THR A 113 -2.46 -24.16 14.02
CA THR A 113 -1.28 -25.03 14.08
C THR A 113 -0.01 -24.24 13.78
N THR A 114 -0.02 -23.43 12.72
CA THR A 114 1.16 -22.63 12.34
C THR A 114 1.40 -21.48 13.32
N SER A 115 0.33 -20.82 13.80
CA SER A 115 0.44 -19.71 14.76
C SER A 115 1.00 -20.17 16.11
N TRP A 116 0.61 -21.36 16.58
CA TRP A 116 1.13 -21.92 17.84
C TRP A 116 2.61 -22.29 17.74
N GLN A 117 3.05 -22.82 16.60
CA GLN A 117 4.47 -23.08 16.34
C GLN A 117 5.28 -21.78 16.41
N VAL A 118 4.83 -20.72 15.74
CA VAL A 118 5.51 -19.41 15.78
C VAL A 118 5.51 -18.84 17.19
N LEU A 119 4.39 -18.92 17.91
CA LEU A 119 4.28 -18.43 19.29
C LEU A 119 5.28 -19.14 20.22
N LEU A 120 5.43 -20.46 20.07
CA LEU A 120 6.39 -21.25 20.83
C LEU A 120 7.83 -20.76 20.58
N VAL A 121 8.19 -20.54 19.31
CA VAL A 121 9.52 -20.00 18.94
C VAL A 121 9.74 -18.60 19.53
N VAL A 122 8.73 -17.72 19.50
CA VAL A 122 8.81 -16.37 20.07
C VAL A 122 8.99 -16.41 21.59
N ILE A 123 8.32 -17.33 22.29
CA ILE A 123 8.47 -17.52 23.74
C ILE A 123 9.88 -18.00 24.09
N ILE A 124 10.43 -18.96 23.33
CA ILE A 124 11.80 -19.43 23.55
C ILE A 124 12.79 -18.29 23.29
N ALA A 125 12.65 -17.58 22.17
CA ALA A 125 13.53 -16.48 21.81
C ALA A 125 13.50 -15.35 22.84
N SER A 126 12.31 -14.97 23.33
CA SER A 126 12.18 -13.93 24.35
C SER A 126 12.79 -14.35 25.69
N LEU A 127 12.64 -15.62 26.09
CA LEU A 127 13.26 -16.14 27.32
C LEU A 127 14.79 -16.19 27.22
N VAL A 128 15.33 -16.59 26.06
CA VAL A 128 16.78 -16.61 25.81
C VAL A 128 17.35 -15.20 25.83
N LEU A 129 16.71 -14.25 25.14
CA LEU A 129 17.13 -12.85 25.15
C LEU A 129 17.05 -12.28 26.56
N TRP A 130 15.94 -12.48 27.27
CA TRP A 130 15.80 -12.04 28.67
C TRP A 130 16.90 -12.59 29.59
N CYS A 131 17.28 -13.85 29.43
CA CYS A 131 18.40 -14.45 30.15
C CYS A 131 19.72 -13.78 29.80
N PHE A 132 19.96 -13.50 28.52
CA PHE A 132 21.14 -12.80 28.05
C PHE A 132 21.21 -11.35 28.55
N ASP A 133 20.10 -10.62 28.53
CA ASP A 133 19.97 -9.27 29.09
C ASP A 133 20.30 -9.27 30.60
N TYR A 134 19.78 -10.24 31.34
CA TYR A 134 20.09 -10.40 32.77
C TYR A 134 21.56 -10.77 33.01
N GLY A 135 22.10 -11.69 32.20
CA GLY A 135 23.48 -12.15 32.28
C GLY A 135 24.48 -11.05 31.94
N LEU A 136 24.24 -10.29 30.86
CA LEU A 136 25.02 -9.10 30.52
C LEU A 136 24.93 -8.04 31.62
N GLY A 137 23.72 -7.77 32.14
CA GLY A 137 23.54 -6.82 33.24
C GLY A 137 24.34 -7.22 34.49
N TRP A 138 24.37 -8.51 34.83
CA TRP A 138 25.20 -9.03 35.92
C TRP A 138 26.70 -8.92 35.61
N PHE A 139 27.11 -9.27 34.38
CA PHE A 139 28.50 -9.17 33.93
C PHE A 139 29.01 -7.72 33.94
N ILE A 140 28.20 -6.77 33.48
CA ILE A 140 28.51 -5.34 33.53
C ILE A 140 28.64 -4.88 34.98
N LYS A 141 27.78 -5.34 35.90
CA LYS A 141 27.91 -5.04 37.34
C LYS A 141 29.18 -5.61 37.97
N LEU A 142 29.76 -6.70 37.45
CA LEU A 142 31.05 -7.22 37.91
C LEU A 142 32.23 -6.40 37.37
N ILE A 143 32.12 -5.85 36.16
CA ILE A 143 33.17 -5.00 35.56
C ILE A 143 33.14 -3.58 36.14
N ILE A 144 31.94 -3.04 36.38
CA ILE A 144 31.70 -1.72 36.98
C ILE A 144 31.70 -1.81 38.51
N GLY A 145 31.77 -3.03 39.07
CA GLY A 145 32.17 -3.24 40.45
C GLY A 145 33.54 -2.63 40.71
#